data_AF-A0A943TUC2-F1
#
_entry.id   AF-A0A943TUC2-F1
#
_cell.length_a   1.000
_cell.length_b   1.000
_cell.length_c   1.000
_cell.angle_alpha   90.00
_cell.angle_beta   90.00
_cell.angle_gamma   90.00
#
_symmetry.space_group_name_H-M   'P 1'
#
loop_
_entity.id
_entity.type
_entity.pdbx_description
1 polymer ?
#
loop_
_entity_poly.entity_id
_entity_poly.type
_entity_poly.pdbx_seq_one_letter_code
_entity_poly.pdbx_strand_id
1 'polypeptide(L)'
;MIFALCGGDGRQARLAGLLLADGHKVRTWALERAELPDGARPCQSAAEALEGADCLLLPMPVSARSGLLNAPLSDSSHCLGEVFAAAAPGMLVCGGMPGAAAHAVAEGRGLKLRDYGAREELLTTNAVATAEGAIGVLLGETER
;
A
#
# COMPACT_ATOMS: atom_id res chain seq x y z
N MET A 1 -15.55 -2.53 -9.32
CA MET A 1 -14.31 -1.78 -9.59
C MET A 1 -13.12 -2.73 -9.59
N ILE A 2 -12.03 -2.35 -10.24
CA ILE A 2 -10.73 -3.02 -10.23
C ILE A 2 -9.78 -2.19 -9.36
N PHE A 3 -9.32 -2.77 -8.25
CA PHE A 3 -8.33 -2.15 -7.36
C PHE A 3 -6.95 -2.77 -7.61
N ALA A 4 -5.94 -1.91 -7.76
CA ALA A 4 -4.55 -2.31 -7.83
C ALA A 4 -3.88 -1.99 -6.49
N LEU A 5 -3.36 -3.01 -5.80
CA LEU A 5 -2.63 -2.88 -4.53
C LEU A 5 -1.14 -3.09 -4.85
N CYS A 6 -0.34 -2.04 -4.72
CA CYS A 6 1.07 -2.07 -5.08
C CYS A 6 1.95 -1.87 -3.84
N GLY A 7 2.70 -2.89 -3.45
CA GLY A 7 3.55 -2.91 -2.26
C GLY A 7 2.78 -3.17 -0.97
N GLY A 8 3.45 -2.95 0.16
CA GLY A 8 2.90 -3.08 1.49
C GLY A 8 3.27 -4.36 2.23
N ASP A 9 2.57 -4.56 3.34
CA ASP A 9 2.72 -5.67 4.27
C ASP A 9 1.42 -6.49 4.36
N GLY A 10 1.30 -7.34 5.40
CA GLY A 10 0.13 -8.19 5.60
C GLY A 10 -1.20 -7.41 5.70
N ARG A 11 -1.18 -6.12 6.04
CA ARG A 11 -2.38 -5.26 6.01
C ARG A 11 -2.88 -5.06 4.58
N GLN A 12 -1.99 -5.01 3.59
CA GLN A 12 -2.37 -4.90 2.19
C GLN A 12 -3.03 -6.20 1.70
N ALA A 13 -2.52 -7.36 2.10
CA ALA A 13 -3.16 -8.65 1.81
C ALA A 13 -4.55 -8.78 2.48
N ARG A 14 -4.70 -8.30 3.71
CA ARG A 14 -6.01 -8.21 4.39
C ARG A 14 -6.98 -7.30 3.64
N LEU A 15 -6.52 -6.14 3.19
CA LEU A 15 -7.32 -5.21 2.41
C LEU A 15 -7.79 -5.84 1.08
N ALA A 16 -6.92 -6.62 0.43
CA ALA A 16 -7.32 -7.39 -0.75
C ALA A 16 -8.54 -8.29 -0.46
N GLY A 17 -8.54 -8.98 0.68
CA GLY A 17 -9.63 -9.86 1.08
C GLY A 17 -10.95 -9.12 1.32
N LEU A 18 -10.89 -7.97 1.99
CA LEU A 18 -12.06 -7.11 2.22
C LEU A 18 -12.65 -6.60 0.90
N LEU A 19 -11.80 -6.13 -0.02
CA LEU A 19 -12.25 -5.65 -1.33
C LEU A 19 -12.89 -6.77 -2.18
N LEU A 20 -12.34 -7.99 -2.11
CA LEU A 20 -12.93 -9.15 -2.79
C LEU A 20 -14.30 -9.52 -2.18
N ALA A 21 -14.41 -9.50 -0.85
CA ALA A 21 -15.67 -9.75 -0.15
C ALA A 21 -16.75 -8.72 -0.52
N ASP A 22 -16.35 -7.46 -0.79
CA ASP A 22 -17.22 -6.39 -1.29
C ASP A 22 -17.54 -6.52 -2.81
N GLY A 23 -17.12 -7.62 -3.45
CA GLY A 23 -17.41 -7.91 -4.86
C GLY A 23 -16.54 -7.15 -5.85
N HIS A 24 -15.40 -6.62 -5.42
CA HIS A 24 -14.44 -5.95 -6.30
C HIS A 24 -13.40 -6.91 -6.86
N LYS A 25 -12.79 -6.55 -7.99
CA LYS A 25 -11.65 -7.27 -8.55
C LYS A 25 -10.38 -6.68 -7.95
N VAL A 26 -9.47 -7.55 -7.48
CA VAL A 26 -8.22 -7.12 -6.86
C VAL A 26 -7.03 -7.63 -7.65
N ARG A 27 -6.11 -6.73 -7.94
CA ARG A 27 -4.79 -7.03 -8.51
C ARG A 27 -3.71 -6.60 -7.54
N THR A 28 -2.66 -7.39 -7.41
CA THR A 28 -1.58 -7.13 -6.47
C THR A 28 -0.24 -7.16 -7.16
N TRP A 29 0.69 -6.30 -6.74
CA TRP A 29 2.07 -6.30 -7.22
C TRP A 29 3.03 -5.89 -6.09
N ALA A 30 4.26 -6.42 -6.10
CA ALA A 30 5.25 -6.23 -5.03
C ALA A 30 4.76 -6.76 -3.66
N LEU A 31 4.08 -7.90 -3.67
CA LEU A 31 3.53 -8.63 -2.51
C LEU A 31 3.82 -10.15 -2.64
N GLU A 32 4.92 -10.53 -3.28
CA GLU A 32 5.22 -11.92 -3.65
C GLU A 32 5.28 -12.87 -2.45
N ARG A 33 5.72 -12.38 -1.28
CA ARG A 33 5.82 -13.14 -0.03
C ARG A 33 4.56 -13.03 0.85
N ALA A 34 3.51 -12.39 0.38
CA ALA A 34 2.26 -12.27 1.11
C ALA A 34 1.37 -13.50 0.90
N GLU A 35 0.70 -13.94 1.96
CA GLU A 35 -0.44 -14.85 1.83
C GLU A 35 -1.64 -14.07 1.27
N LEU A 36 -1.89 -14.21 -0.02
CA LEU A 36 -2.97 -13.52 -0.71
C LEU A 36 -4.28 -14.32 -0.63
N PRO A 37 -5.43 -13.65 -0.47
CA PRO A 37 -6.73 -14.30 -0.47
C PRO A 37 -7.07 -14.86 -1.86
N ASP A 38 -7.87 -15.94 -1.87
CA ASP A 38 -8.38 -16.52 -3.12
C ASP A 38 -9.12 -15.48 -3.96
N GLY A 39 -8.76 -15.38 -5.24
CA GLY A 39 -9.35 -14.42 -6.18
C GLY A 39 -8.59 -13.10 -6.31
N ALA A 40 -7.64 -12.79 -5.42
CA ALA A 40 -6.66 -11.75 -5.70
C ALA A 40 -5.77 -12.22 -6.86
N ARG A 41 -5.53 -11.36 -7.85
CA ARG A 41 -4.65 -11.65 -8.98
C ARG A 41 -3.26 -11.05 -8.76
N PRO A 42 -2.21 -11.85 -8.55
CA PRO A 42 -0.84 -11.37 -8.62
C PRO A 42 -0.48 -10.95 -10.04
N CYS A 43 0.20 -9.82 -10.18
CA CYS A 43 0.71 -9.28 -11.43
C CYS A 43 2.24 -9.26 -11.42
N GLN A 44 2.86 -9.31 -12.59
CA GLN A 44 4.32 -9.32 -12.75
C GLN A 44 4.93 -7.91 -12.78
N SER A 45 4.12 -6.89 -13.02
CA SER A 45 4.56 -5.49 -13.07
C SER A 45 3.49 -4.53 -12.54
N ALA A 46 3.91 -3.33 -12.16
CA ALA A 46 2.99 -2.24 -11.84
C ALA A 46 2.06 -1.90 -13.02
N ALA A 47 2.55 -1.98 -14.26
CA ALA A 47 1.78 -1.74 -15.46
C ALA A 47 0.63 -2.73 -15.62
N GLU A 48 0.90 -4.04 -15.45
CA GLU A 48 -0.13 -5.08 -15.51
C GLU A 48 -1.17 -4.92 -14.38
N ALA A 49 -0.71 -4.57 -13.17
CA ALA A 49 -1.61 -4.32 -12.05
C ALA A 49 -2.56 -3.14 -12.33
N LEU A 50 -2.04 -2.07 -12.94
CA LEU A 50 -2.75 -0.81 -13.16
C LEU A 50 -3.55 -0.75 -14.47
N GLU A 51 -3.38 -1.70 -15.38
CA GLU A 51 -4.06 -1.72 -16.68
C GLU A 51 -5.60 -1.77 -16.54
N GLY A 52 -6.26 -0.64 -16.79
CA GLY A 52 -7.71 -0.53 -16.63
C GLY A 52 -8.19 -0.65 -15.17
N ALA A 53 -7.30 -0.43 -14.20
CA ALA A 53 -7.69 -0.31 -12.80
C ALA A 53 -8.39 1.03 -12.53
N ASP A 54 -9.38 1.02 -11.64
CA ASP A 54 -10.15 2.20 -11.25
C ASP A 54 -9.44 2.99 -10.14
N CYS A 55 -8.66 2.30 -9.31
CA CYS A 55 -8.02 2.87 -8.13
C CYS A 55 -6.70 2.17 -7.82
N LEU A 56 -5.67 2.97 -7.50
CA LEU A 56 -4.39 2.51 -6.98
C LEU A 56 -4.36 2.68 -5.45
N LEU A 57 -4.13 1.58 -4.74
CA LEU A 57 -3.96 1.54 -3.29
C LEU A 57 -2.50 1.27 -2.96
N LEU A 58 -1.86 2.28 -2.36
CA LEU A 58 -0.49 2.26 -1.88
C LEU A 58 -0.46 1.99 -0.36
N PRO A 59 0.67 1.49 0.16
CA PRO A 59 0.85 1.17 1.57
C PRO A 59 0.98 2.42 2.47
N MET A 60 1.05 2.17 3.77
CA MET A 60 1.39 3.17 4.80
C MET A 60 2.61 2.71 5.63
N PRO A 61 3.72 3.45 5.58
CA PRO A 61 3.97 4.60 4.69
C PRO A 61 4.00 4.19 3.22
N VAL A 62 3.74 5.13 2.30
CA VAL A 62 3.87 4.90 0.85
C VAL A 62 5.31 4.54 0.48
N SER A 63 6.29 5.17 1.14
CA SER A 63 7.72 4.96 0.89
C SER A 63 8.45 4.45 2.12
N ALA A 64 9.25 3.39 1.97
CA ALA A 64 10.12 2.89 3.05
C ALA A 64 11.37 3.77 3.24
N ARG A 65 11.87 4.32 2.13
CA ARG A 65 12.94 5.33 2.07
C ARG A 65 12.66 6.25 0.89
N SER A 66 13.25 7.45 0.89
CA SER A 66 13.01 8.45 -0.16
C SER A 66 13.09 7.83 -1.56
N GLY A 67 12.00 7.96 -2.33
CA GLY A 67 11.89 7.47 -3.70
C GLY A 67 11.56 5.98 -3.89
N LEU A 68 11.61 5.15 -2.84
CA LEU A 68 11.27 3.73 -2.95
C LEU A 68 9.88 3.42 -2.45
N LEU A 69 9.21 2.47 -3.12
CA LEU A 69 7.96 1.89 -2.66
C LEU A 69 8.19 1.11 -1.36
N ASN A 70 7.29 1.27 -0.39
CA ASN A 70 7.31 0.44 0.81
C ASN A 70 6.73 -0.95 0.50
N ALA A 71 7.58 -1.93 0.16
CA ALA A 71 7.16 -3.28 -0.19
C ALA A 71 7.95 -4.35 0.57
N PRO A 72 7.80 -4.44 1.91
CA PRO A 72 8.57 -5.38 2.75
C PRO A 72 8.27 -6.85 2.46
N LEU A 73 7.16 -7.16 1.77
CA LEU A 73 6.81 -8.50 1.32
C LEU A 73 7.16 -8.75 -0.14
N SER A 74 7.86 -7.83 -0.80
CA SER A 74 8.37 -8.07 -2.15
C SER A 74 9.71 -8.79 -2.14
N ASP A 75 9.98 -9.57 -3.17
CA ASP A 75 11.30 -10.19 -3.39
C ASP A 75 12.34 -9.20 -3.92
N SER A 76 11.92 -7.99 -4.30
CA SER A 76 12.77 -6.96 -4.90
C SER A 76 12.48 -5.56 -4.36
N SER A 77 13.44 -4.67 -4.59
CA SER A 77 13.34 -3.26 -4.22
C SER A 77 12.78 -2.46 -5.41
N HIS A 78 11.73 -1.69 -5.17
CA HIS A 78 10.95 -1.01 -6.22
C HIS A 78 10.97 0.52 -6.04
N CYS A 79 11.07 1.24 -7.16
CA CYS A 79 11.00 2.70 -7.19
C CYS A 79 9.55 3.13 -7.18
N LEU A 80 9.15 4.05 -6.29
CA LEU A 80 7.78 4.55 -6.26
C LEU A 80 7.36 5.20 -7.60
N GLY A 81 8.35 5.80 -8.29
CA GLY A 81 8.14 6.43 -9.60
C GLY A 81 7.68 5.45 -10.68
N GLU A 82 7.97 4.16 -10.57
CA GLU A 82 7.53 3.12 -11.52
C GLU A 82 6.02 2.87 -11.41
N VAL A 83 5.50 2.87 -10.18
CA VAL A 83 4.07 2.73 -9.92
C VAL A 83 3.31 3.95 -10.43
N PHE A 84 3.82 5.15 -10.12
CA PHE A 84 3.23 6.37 -10.66
C PHE A 84 3.35 6.47 -12.18
N ALA A 85 4.29 5.75 -12.82
CA ALA A 85 4.48 5.82 -14.27
C ALA A 85 3.46 4.97 -15.01
N ALA A 86 3.09 3.86 -14.37
CA ALA A 86 2.05 2.96 -14.84
C ALA A 86 0.63 3.49 -14.59
N ALA A 87 0.45 4.44 -13.66
CA ALA A 87 -0.87 4.98 -13.33
C ALA A 87 -1.40 5.90 -14.44
N ALA A 88 -2.69 5.73 -14.77
CA ALA A 88 -3.36 6.57 -15.76
C ALA A 88 -3.55 8.01 -15.25
N PRO A 89 -3.47 9.05 -16.12
CA PRO A 89 -3.78 10.42 -15.73
C PRO A 89 -5.18 10.52 -15.10
N GLY A 90 -5.32 11.30 -14.01
CA GLY A 90 -6.58 11.48 -13.30
C GLY A 90 -6.99 10.32 -12.39
N MET A 91 -6.23 9.22 -12.37
CA MET A 91 -6.48 8.05 -11.51
C MET A 91 -6.49 8.45 -10.02
N LEU A 92 -7.41 7.85 -9.27
CA LEU A 92 -7.44 7.95 -7.82
C LEU A 92 -6.31 7.10 -7.24
N VAL A 93 -5.48 7.73 -6.42
CA VAL A 93 -4.38 7.07 -5.70
C VAL A 93 -4.58 7.30 -4.21
N CYS A 94 -4.68 6.23 -3.43
CA CYS A 94 -4.81 6.33 -1.98
C CYS A 94 -3.56 5.71 -1.33
N GLY A 95 -2.87 6.44 -0.48
CA GLY A 95 -1.68 5.98 0.24
C GLY A 95 -1.63 6.58 1.64
N GLY A 96 -0.81 6.02 2.54
CA GLY A 96 -0.62 6.60 3.87
C GLY A 96 0.70 7.34 4.00
N MET A 97 0.67 8.55 4.54
CA MET A 97 1.86 9.39 4.74
C MET A 97 2.72 9.59 3.46
N PRO A 98 2.16 10.02 2.32
CA PRO A 98 2.97 10.35 1.17
C PRO A 98 3.84 11.57 1.49
N GLY A 99 5.17 11.45 1.32
CA GLY A 99 6.08 12.59 1.47
C GLY A 99 5.90 13.65 0.38
N ALA A 100 6.56 14.81 0.53
CA ALA A 100 6.48 15.91 -0.42
C ALA A 100 6.91 15.52 -1.85
N ALA A 101 7.95 14.68 -1.97
CA ALA A 101 8.41 14.19 -3.27
C ALA A 101 7.35 13.31 -3.97
N ALA A 102 6.63 12.47 -3.21
CA ALA A 102 5.57 11.64 -3.75
C ALA A 102 4.38 12.48 -4.24
N HIS A 103 4.01 13.52 -3.48
CA HIS A 103 3.01 14.51 -3.90
C HIS A 103 3.41 15.21 -5.19
N ALA A 104 4.63 15.75 -5.26
CA ALA A 104 5.11 16.46 -6.45
C ALA A 104 5.10 15.58 -7.71
N VAL A 105 5.51 14.31 -7.60
CA VAL A 105 5.46 13.37 -8.73
C VAL A 105 4.02 13.03 -9.12
N ALA A 106 3.13 12.83 -8.15
CA ALA A 106 1.72 12.55 -8.42
C ALA A 106 1.03 13.73 -9.11
N GLU A 107 1.24 14.95 -8.62
CA GLU A 107 0.70 16.19 -9.21
C GLU A 107 1.24 16.41 -10.63
N GLY A 108 2.55 16.26 -10.84
CA GLY A 108 3.17 16.39 -12.17
C GLY A 108 2.64 15.40 -13.21
N ARG A 109 2.01 14.30 -12.76
CA ARG A 109 1.35 13.30 -13.60
C ARG A 109 -0.17 13.42 -13.64
N GLY A 110 -0.74 14.41 -12.95
CA GLY A 110 -2.18 14.60 -12.85
C GLY A 110 -2.90 13.50 -12.07
N LEU A 111 -2.22 12.80 -11.16
CA LEU A 111 -2.82 11.79 -10.30
C LEU A 111 -3.55 12.44 -9.12
N LYS A 112 -4.68 11.87 -8.71
CA LYS A 112 -5.45 12.34 -7.55
C LYS A 112 -4.98 11.60 -6.29
N LEU A 113 -3.84 12.00 -5.75
CA LEU A 113 -3.28 11.39 -4.53
C LEU A 113 -4.04 11.84 -3.28
N ARG A 114 -4.46 10.86 -2.47
CA ARG A 114 -5.15 11.04 -1.19
C ARG A 114 -4.37 10.35 -0.08
N ASP A 115 -4.00 11.13 0.93
CA ASP A 115 -3.42 10.60 2.17
C ASP A 115 -4.55 10.08 3.07
N TYR A 116 -4.66 8.76 3.20
CA TYR A 116 -5.59 8.17 4.17
C TYR A 116 -5.00 8.10 5.58
N GLY A 117 -3.68 8.20 5.74
CA GLY A 117 -3.00 8.16 7.04
C GLY A 117 -3.21 9.42 7.87
N ALA A 118 -3.57 10.53 7.24
CA ALA A 118 -3.92 11.80 7.89
C ALA A 118 -5.34 11.80 8.52
N ARG A 119 -6.08 10.68 8.45
CA ARG A 119 -7.41 10.58 9.07
C ARG A 119 -7.30 10.32 10.57
N GLU A 120 -7.95 11.17 11.35
CA GLU A 120 -7.89 11.18 12.82
C GLU A 120 -8.33 9.84 13.43
N GLU A 121 -9.30 9.16 12.84
CA GLU A 121 -9.83 7.88 13.34
C GLU A 121 -8.79 6.75 13.29
N LEU A 122 -7.86 6.81 12.33
CA LEU A 122 -6.77 5.85 12.21
C LEU A 122 -5.63 6.14 13.20
N LEU A 123 -5.43 7.40 13.60
CA LEU A 123 -4.40 7.76 14.58
C LEU A 123 -4.72 7.19 15.96
N THR A 124 -5.97 7.32 16.43
CA THR A 124 -6.38 6.75 17.72
C THR A 124 -6.26 5.23 17.76
N THR A 125 -6.73 4.56 16.70
CA THR A 125 -6.70 3.09 16.63
C THR A 125 -5.27 2.57 16.50
N ASN A 126 -4.43 3.19 15.65
CA ASN A 126 -3.03 2.81 15.51
C ASN A 126 -2.22 3.09 16.79
N ALA A 127 -2.57 4.12 17.57
CA ALA A 127 -1.89 4.43 18.82
C ALA A 127 -2.05 3.32 19.87
N VAL A 128 -3.24 2.74 19.99
CA VAL A 128 -3.48 1.60 20.90
C VAL A 128 -2.66 0.38 20.47
N ALA A 129 -2.75 -0.01 19.20
CA ALA A 129 -1.98 -1.15 18.67
C ALA A 129 -0.46 -0.94 18.80
N THR A 130 0.02 0.30 18.63
CA THR A 130 1.44 0.64 18.82
C THR A 130 1.84 0.53 20.28
N ALA A 131 0.99 0.97 21.22
CA ALA A 131 1.23 0.85 22.66
C ALA A 131 1.28 -0.62 23.10
N GLU A 132 0.35 -1.46 22.62
CA GLU A 132 0.35 -2.90 22.86
C GLU A 132 1.61 -3.58 22.29
N GLY A 133 1.99 -3.23 21.06
CA GLY A 133 3.22 -3.72 20.44
C GLY A 133 4.47 -3.35 21.23
N ALA A 134 4.56 -2.11 21.73
CA ALA A 134 5.68 -1.65 22.55
C ALA A 134 5.77 -2.41 23.88
N ILE A 135 4.64 -2.66 24.56
CA ILE A 135 4.60 -3.46 25.79
C ILE A 135 5.05 -4.90 25.49
N GLY A 136 4.57 -5.51 24.40
CA GLY A 136 4.96 -6.85 23.99
C GLY A 136 6.47 -6.99 23.77
N VAL A 137 7.09 -6.01 23.12
CA VAL A 137 8.56 -5.97 22.95
C VAL A 137 9.27 -5.87 24.31
N LEU A 138 8.82 -4.99 25.20
CA LEU A 138 9.43 -4.81 26.53
C LEU A 138 9.35 -6.09 27.39
N LEU A 139 8.21 -6.79 27.35
CA LEU A 139 8.03 -8.06 28.05
C LEU A 139 8.94 -9.15 27.48
N GLY A 140 9.09 -9.24 26.15
CA GLY A 140 10.00 -10.22 25.53
C GLY A 140 11.49 -10.01 25.86
N GLU A 141 11.91 -8.76 26.10
CA GLU A 141 13.29 -8.44 26.50
C GLU A 141 13.56 -8.65 28.00
N THR A 142 12.52 -8.78 28.83
CA THR A 142 12.66 -9.03 30.28
C THR A 142 12.68 -10.51 30.66
N GLU A 143 12.28 -11.41 29.76
CA GLU A 143 12.37 -12.88 29.96
C GLU A 143 13.73 -13.48 29.52
N ARG A 144 14.78 -12.65 29.41
CA ARG A 144 16.13 -13.07 29.01
C ARG A 144 17.14 -13.07 30.15
#